data_AF-A0AA39U2L6-F1
#
_entry.id   AF-A0AA39U2L6-F1
#
_cell.length_a   1.000
_cell.length_b   1.000
_cell.length_c   1.000
_cell.angle_alpha   90.00
_cell.angle_beta   90.00
_cell.angle_gamma   90.00
#
_symmetry.space_group_name_H-M   'P 1'
#
loop_
_entity.id
_entity.type
_entity.pdbx_description
1 polymer ?
#
loop_
_entity_poly.entity_id
_entity_poly.type
_entity_poly.pdbx_seq_one_letter_code
_entity_poly.pdbx_strand_id
1 'polypeptide(L)'
;MRFPEASRINVAYTTLGHDGSREESWFNAAWPPHEFQKRIGEDFRIFVVHPVLSRFARIPNDPSIKNKYYGVYNAILTDECFTEGIFFVEPQYALPVAQIGDVGAIDFVITFVVEVDDIPVPSLEIKPPTYLRLVSAKAEADSQMRSTFFHLYSLCRTPRLYGISAIGKRYSIYVMDTARDWRCRVRALPESRWDLDITTEKGYERFMAVVADVKQMVREFHDFPSPGRKVGQTKKSSDIDKDNVDVANVAYLHQVSPVIAIFLGPR
;
A
#
# COMPACT_ATOMS: atom_id res chain seq x y z
N MET A 1 -24.34 -29.89 0.43
CA MET A 1 -23.40 -28.76 0.54
C MET A 1 -23.48 -27.94 -0.74
N ARG A 2 -24.02 -26.71 -0.68
CA ARG A 2 -23.93 -25.76 -1.80
C ARG A 2 -22.58 -25.04 -1.66
N PHE A 3 -21.73 -25.17 -2.68
CA PHE A 3 -20.55 -24.31 -2.77
C PHE A 3 -21.02 -22.87 -3.04
N PRO A 4 -20.40 -21.85 -2.43
CA PRO A 4 -20.69 -20.47 -2.76
C PRO A 4 -20.36 -20.21 -4.24
N GLU A 5 -21.15 -19.32 -4.84
CA GLU A 5 -21.07 -18.89 -6.24
C GLU A 5 -19.62 -18.66 -6.66
N ALA A 6 -19.14 -19.45 -7.62
CA ALA A 6 -17.74 -19.47 -8.02
C ALA A 6 -17.27 -18.08 -8.46
N SER A 7 -16.25 -17.55 -7.78
CA SER A 7 -15.56 -16.33 -8.19
C SER A 7 -15.10 -16.48 -9.64
N ARG A 8 -15.72 -15.73 -10.55
CA ARG A 8 -15.35 -15.72 -11.97
C ARG A 8 -13.98 -15.09 -12.10
N ILE A 9 -13.01 -15.86 -12.59
CA ILE A 9 -11.69 -15.35 -12.92
C ILE A 9 -11.71 -14.97 -14.40
N ASN A 10 -11.54 -13.68 -14.68
CA ASN A 10 -11.27 -13.21 -16.03
C ASN A 10 -9.82 -13.53 -16.34
N VAL A 11 -9.61 -14.49 -17.23
CA VAL A 11 -8.31 -14.88 -17.74
C VAL A 11 -8.10 -14.21 -19.09
N ALA A 12 -7.17 -13.26 -19.15
CA ALA A 12 -6.64 -12.78 -20.42
C ALA A 12 -5.42 -13.61 -20.76
N TYR A 13 -5.27 -14.10 -21.99
CA TYR A 13 -3.97 -14.59 -22.43
C TYR A 13 -3.54 -14.10 -23.79
N THR A 14 -2.22 -13.95 -23.93
CA THR A 14 -1.57 -13.64 -25.19
C THR A 14 -0.86 -14.90 -25.67
N THR A 15 -1.22 -15.38 -26.86
CA THR A 15 -0.44 -16.39 -27.58
C THR A 15 0.51 -15.69 -28.54
N LEU A 16 1.76 -16.16 -28.61
CA LEU A 16 2.70 -15.79 -29.67
C LEU A 16 2.56 -16.78 -30.83
N GLY A 17 2.13 -16.30 -31.99
CA GLY A 17 2.12 -17.08 -33.23
C GLY A 17 3.53 -17.40 -33.71
N HIS A 18 3.67 -18.45 -34.53
CA HIS A 18 4.95 -18.83 -35.16
C HIS A 18 5.56 -17.73 -36.04
N ASP A 19 4.75 -16.79 -36.51
CA ASP A 19 5.13 -15.60 -37.29
C ASP A 19 5.48 -14.38 -36.41
N GLY A 20 5.43 -14.53 -35.07
CA GLY A 20 5.63 -13.45 -34.12
C GLY A 20 4.41 -12.56 -33.89
N SER A 21 3.26 -12.88 -34.49
CA SER A 21 2.00 -12.19 -34.20
C SER A 21 1.56 -12.44 -32.74
N ARG A 22 0.89 -11.45 -32.15
CA ARG A 22 0.29 -11.56 -30.81
C ARG A 22 -1.21 -11.60 -30.96
N GLU A 23 -1.82 -12.66 -30.45
CA GLU A 23 -3.28 -12.78 -30.38
C GLU A 23 -3.70 -12.71 -28.90
N GLU A 24 -4.58 -11.77 -28.58
CA GLU A 24 -5.17 -11.63 -27.24
C GLU A 24 -6.52 -12.34 -27.22
N SER A 25 -6.66 -13.31 -26.31
CA SER A 25 -7.89 -14.05 -26.09
C SER A 25 -8.37 -13.88 -24.65
N TRP A 26 -9.69 -13.79 -24.48
CA TRP A 26 -10.34 -13.66 -23.18
C TRP A 26 -11.25 -14.86 -22.96
N PHE A 27 -11.08 -15.57 -21.84
CA PHE A 27 -12.02 -16.61 -21.45
C PHE A 27 -12.49 -16.40 -20.01
N ASN A 28 -13.82 -16.49 -19.84
CA ASN A 28 -14.46 -16.58 -18.53
C ASN A 28 -14.36 -18.03 -18.05
N ALA A 29 -13.28 -18.36 -17.34
CA ALA A 29 -13.11 -19.70 -16.80
C ALA A 29 -13.82 -19.80 -15.43
N ALA A 30 -14.80 -20.69 -15.33
CA ALA A 30 -15.42 -21.09 -14.05
C ALA A 30 -14.75 -22.35 -13.47
N TRP A 31 -13.51 -22.64 -13.85
CA TRP A 31 -12.81 -23.84 -13.42
C TRP A 31 -11.97 -23.61 -12.16
N PRO A 32 -11.90 -24.60 -11.25
CA PRO A 32 -10.90 -24.62 -10.20
C PRO A 32 -9.46 -24.56 -10.78
N PRO A 33 -8.51 -23.86 -10.13
CA PRO A 33 -7.14 -23.71 -10.65
C PRO A 33 -6.43 -25.02 -11.03
N HIS A 34 -6.69 -26.12 -10.30
CA HIS A 34 -6.07 -27.42 -10.56
C HIS A 34 -6.59 -28.11 -11.84
N GLU A 35 -7.84 -27.88 -12.25
CA GLU A 35 -8.37 -28.40 -13.52
C GLU A 35 -7.85 -27.62 -14.73
N PHE A 36 -7.67 -26.31 -14.56
CA PHE A 36 -7.15 -25.44 -15.61
C PHE A 36 -5.71 -25.82 -15.98
N GLN A 37 -4.85 -26.05 -14.98
CA GLN A 37 -3.47 -26.48 -15.20
C GLN A 37 -3.36 -27.86 -15.88
N LYS A 38 -4.29 -28.77 -15.57
CA LYS A 38 -4.37 -30.09 -16.21
C LYS A 38 -4.73 -30.02 -17.69
N ARG A 39 -5.51 -29.02 -18.11
CA ARG A 39 -6.00 -28.88 -19.49
C ARG A 39 -5.05 -28.14 -20.42
N ILE A 40 -4.34 -27.13 -19.91
CA ILE A 40 -3.35 -26.41 -20.74
C ILE A 40 -2.11 -27.26 -21.01
N GLY A 41 -1.85 -28.31 -20.23
CA GLY A 41 -0.66 -29.17 -20.36
C GLY A 41 0.53 -28.61 -19.60
N GLU A 42 1.50 -29.45 -19.26
CA GLU A 42 2.68 -29.08 -18.45
C GLU A 42 3.59 -28.02 -19.09
N ASP A 43 3.36 -27.69 -20.35
CA ASP A 43 4.17 -26.76 -21.13
C ASP A 43 3.77 -25.29 -20.98
N PHE A 44 2.67 -24.99 -20.27
CA PHE A 44 2.24 -23.62 -20.06
C PHE A 44 2.40 -23.19 -18.61
N ARG A 45 3.10 -22.07 -18.42
CA ARG A 45 3.18 -21.40 -17.12
C ARG A 45 2.10 -20.34 -17.04
N ILE A 46 1.23 -20.45 -16.03
CA ILE A 46 0.29 -19.40 -15.69
C ILE A 46 1.06 -18.32 -14.95
N PHE A 47 1.30 -17.20 -15.60
CA PHE A 47 1.71 -16.00 -14.89
C PHE A 47 0.44 -15.35 -14.36
N VAL A 48 0.34 -15.11 -13.06
CA VAL A 48 -0.67 -14.20 -12.52
C VAL A 48 -0.02 -12.84 -12.52
N VAL A 49 -0.38 -11.96 -13.46
CA VAL A 49 0.11 -10.57 -13.40
C VAL A 49 -0.54 -9.91 -12.20
N HIS A 50 0.26 -9.69 -11.16
CA HIS A 50 -0.19 -8.97 -9.99
C HIS A 50 -0.62 -7.54 -10.39
N PRO A 51 -1.79 -7.03 -9.95
CA PRO A 51 -2.25 -5.68 -10.28
C PRO A 51 -1.19 -4.59 -10.04
N VAL A 52 -0.45 -4.69 -8.93
CA VAL A 52 0.77 -3.91 -8.64
C VAL A 52 1.76 -3.84 -9.81
N LEU A 53 2.11 -4.98 -10.43
CA LEU A 53 3.09 -5.03 -11.52
C LEU A 53 2.62 -4.25 -12.73
N SER A 54 1.33 -4.39 -13.06
CA SER A 54 0.73 -3.69 -14.20
C SER A 54 0.77 -2.16 -14.01
N ARG A 55 0.64 -1.69 -12.77
CA ARG A 55 0.69 -0.25 -12.44
C ARG A 55 2.11 0.29 -12.55
N PHE A 56 3.10 -0.41 -12.01
CA PHE A 56 4.51 0.00 -12.10
C PHE A 56 5.09 -0.11 -13.52
N ALA A 57 4.55 -0.99 -14.37
CA ALA A 57 4.95 -1.10 -15.78
C ALA A 57 4.56 0.12 -16.62
N ARG A 58 3.56 0.90 -16.19
CA ARG A 58 3.10 2.12 -16.88
C ARG A 58 3.94 3.36 -16.55
N ILE A 59 4.80 3.29 -15.53
CA ILE A 59 5.69 4.40 -15.20
C ILE A 59 6.82 4.42 -16.24
N PRO A 60 7.03 5.53 -16.96
CA PRO A 60 8.18 5.67 -17.85
C PRO A 60 9.49 5.38 -17.12
N ASN A 61 10.50 4.86 -17.82
CA ASN A 61 11.82 4.62 -17.24
C ASN A 61 12.60 5.91 -16.90
N ASP A 62 11.93 7.06 -16.85
CA ASP A 62 12.52 8.33 -16.42
C ASP A 62 12.60 8.38 -14.89
N PRO A 63 13.81 8.34 -14.31
CA PRO A 63 14.01 8.29 -12.86
C PRO A 63 13.72 9.62 -12.16
N SER A 64 13.46 10.71 -12.89
CA SER A 64 13.26 12.05 -12.32
C SER A 64 11.81 12.32 -11.90
N ILE A 65 10.84 11.58 -12.43
CA ILE A 65 9.41 11.89 -12.25
C ILE A 65 8.85 11.26 -10.96
N LYS A 66 9.20 11.84 -9.81
CA LYS A 66 8.71 11.45 -8.46
C LYS A 66 7.18 11.27 -8.42
N ASN A 67 6.45 12.19 -9.05
CA ASN A 67 4.99 12.28 -8.96
C ASN A 67 4.23 11.07 -9.51
N LYS A 68 4.84 10.29 -10.42
CA LYS A 68 4.20 9.08 -10.96
C LYS A 68 4.17 7.93 -9.97
N TYR A 69 5.14 7.88 -9.05
CA TYR A 69 5.18 6.86 -8.01
C TYR A 69 4.11 7.10 -6.95
N TYR A 70 3.80 8.36 -6.63
CA TYR A 70 2.73 8.68 -5.66
C TYR A 70 1.38 8.12 -6.08
N GLY A 71 0.97 8.31 -7.33
CA GLY A 71 -0.30 7.79 -7.82
C GLY A 71 -0.37 6.26 -7.76
N VAL A 72 0.73 5.57 -8.10
CA VAL A 72 0.77 4.11 -8.04
C VAL A 72 0.74 3.60 -6.60
N TYR A 73 1.54 4.16 -5.70
CA TYR A 73 1.53 3.75 -4.30
C TYR A 73 0.21 4.08 -3.61
N ASN A 74 -0.37 5.25 -3.85
CA ASN A 74 -1.69 5.61 -3.32
C ASN A 74 -2.73 4.57 -3.74
N ALA A 75 -2.78 4.25 -5.04
CA ALA A 75 -3.72 3.26 -5.55
C ALA A 75 -3.47 1.85 -4.97
N ILE A 76 -2.22 1.46 -4.71
CA ILE A 76 -1.92 0.18 -4.04
C ILE A 76 -2.45 0.20 -2.61
N LEU A 77 -2.19 1.28 -1.88
CA LEU A 77 -2.66 1.43 -0.50
C LEU A 77 -4.20 1.41 -0.42
N THR A 78 -4.89 2.18 -1.27
CA THR A 78 -6.35 2.33 -1.24
C THR A 78 -7.09 1.14 -1.85
N ASP A 79 -6.63 0.64 -2.99
CA ASP A 79 -7.40 -0.31 -3.79
C ASP A 79 -7.04 -1.77 -3.50
N GLU A 80 -5.87 -2.02 -2.90
CA GLU A 80 -5.36 -3.38 -2.67
C GLU A 80 -5.08 -3.64 -1.18
N CYS A 81 -4.41 -2.71 -0.50
CA CYS A 81 -3.94 -2.95 0.86
C CYS A 81 -4.99 -2.67 1.92
N PHE A 82 -5.70 -1.54 1.88
CA PHE A 82 -6.57 -1.06 2.96
C PHE A 82 -7.98 -0.77 2.43
N THR A 83 -8.61 -1.80 1.86
CA THR A 83 -9.93 -1.71 1.22
C THR A 83 -11.08 -1.73 2.22
N GLU A 84 -10.81 -2.08 3.48
CA GLU A 84 -11.82 -2.02 4.53
C GLU A 84 -12.12 -0.56 4.88
N GLY A 85 -13.41 -0.19 4.91
CA GLY A 85 -13.86 1.20 5.13
C GLY A 85 -13.59 1.78 6.54
N ILE A 86 -12.77 1.11 7.34
CA ILE A 86 -12.25 1.62 8.62
C ILE A 86 -10.89 2.30 8.46
N PHE A 87 -10.19 2.04 7.35
CA PHE A 87 -8.89 2.63 7.07
C PHE A 87 -9.03 3.86 6.18
N PHE A 88 -8.34 4.92 6.55
CA PHE A 88 -8.19 6.13 5.75
C PHE A 88 -6.74 6.26 5.31
N VAL A 89 -6.51 6.48 4.01
CA VAL A 89 -5.16 6.69 3.47
C VAL A 89 -5.04 8.17 3.13
N GLU A 90 -4.25 8.91 3.90
CA GLU A 90 -4.14 10.35 3.76
C GLU A 90 -2.73 10.79 3.35
N PRO A 91 -2.58 11.61 2.29
CA PRO A 91 -1.31 12.25 1.99
C PRO A 91 -1.05 13.37 3.00
N GLN A 92 -0.03 13.20 3.82
CA GLN A 92 0.51 14.23 4.71
C GLN A 92 1.62 15.00 3.99
N TYR A 93 1.46 16.32 3.94
CA TYR A 93 2.44 17.24 3.38
C TYR A 93 3.27 17.82 4.52
N ALA A 94 4.59 17.79 4.38
CA ALA A 94 5.46 18.46 5.35
C ALA A 94 5.08 19.94 5.46
N LEU A 95 4.69 20.38 6.66
CA LEU A 95 4.30 21.77 6.89
C LEU A 95 5.52 22.69 6.72
N PRO A 96 5.35 23.92 6.17
CA PRO A 96 6.46 24.84 5.85
C PRO A 96 7.29 25.34 7.04
N VAL A 97 7.03 24.91 8.29
CA VAL A 97 7.79 25.39 9.47
C VAL A 97 9.27 24.99 9.40
N ALA A 98 9.61 23.96 8.61
CA ALA A 98 10.99 23.60 8.28
C ALA A 98 11.66 24.48 7.20
N GLN A 99 10.96 25.47 6.64
CA GLN A 99 11.37 26.22 5.43
C GLN A 99 11.78 27.68 5.72
N ILE A 100 12.02 28.05 6.98
CA ILE A 100 12.35 29.44 7.38
C ILE A 100 13.79 29.84 6.98
N GLY A 101 14.50 29.08 6.14
CA GLY A 101 15.92 29.33 5.90
C GLY A 101 16.54 28.77 4.63
N ASP A 102 15.87 28.82 3.47
CA ASP A 102 16.52 29.08 2.17
C ASP A 102 15.47 29.17 1.06
N VAL A 103 15.62 30.09 0.10
CA VAL A 103 14.69 30.29 -1.04
C VAL A 103 14.95 29.25 -2.15
N GLY A 104 15.30 28.03 -1.77
CA GLY A 104 15.54 26.89 -2.66
C GLY A 104 14.27 26.06 -2.86
N ALA A 105 14.11 25.50 -4.06
CA ALA A 105 12.94 24.72 -4.48
C ALA A 105 12.38 23.82 -3.37
N ILE A 106 11.09 23.98 -3.06
CA ILE A 106 10.40 23.22 -2.03
C ILE A 106 10.30 21.75 -2.47
N ASP A 107 11.16 20.88 -1.94
CA ASP A 107 10.96 19.43 -2.08
C ASP A 107 9.83 19.01 -1.13
N PHE A 108 8.62 18.94 -1.67
CA PHE A 108 7.48 18.41 -0.94
C PHE A 108 7.65 16.90 -0.79
N VAL A 109 7.87 16.46 0.45
CA VAL A 109 7.79 15.05 0.81
C VAL A 109 6.33 14.75 1.14
N ILE A 110 5.71 13.93 0.28
CA ILE A 110 4.39 13.36 0.56
C ILE A 110 4.61 12.06 1.32
N THR A 111 4.08 12.02 2.54
CA THR A 111 4.02 10.82 3.37
C THR A 111 2.58 10.36 3.41
N PHE A 112 2.29 9.14 2.94
CA PHE A 112 0.98 8.55 3.16
C PHE A 112 0.92 8.02 4.58
N VAL A 113 -0.06 8.46 5.36
CA VAL A 113 -0.36 7.89 6.66
C VAL A 113 -1.67 7.13 6.54
N VAL A 114 -1.68 5.90 7.03
CA VAL A 114 -2.91 5.12 7.10
C VAL A 114 -3.42 5.18 8.53
N GLU A 115 -4.66 5.60 8.67
CA GLU A 115 -5.28 5.92 9.94
C GLU A 115 -6.53 5.09 10.18
N VAL A 116 -6.83 4.84 11.46
CA VAL A 116 -8.09 4.27 11.93
C VAL A 116 -8.53 5.07 13.15
N ASP A 117 -9.72 5.68 13.11
CA ASP A 117 -10.20 6.60 14.14
C ASP A 117 -9.18 7.69 14.53
N ASP A 118 -8.58 8.36 13.52
CA ASP A 118 -7.54 9.40 13.68
C ASP A 118 -6.24 8.90 14.36
N ILE A 119 -6.03 7.58 14.42
CA ILE A 119 -4.81 6.97 14.97
C ILE A 119 -3.93 6.46 13.82
N PRO A 120 -2.68 6.93 13.70
CA PRO A 120 -1.78 6.48 12.65
C PRO A 120 -1.32 5.04 12.92
N VAL A 121 -1.31 4.20 11.88
CA VAL A 121 -0.95 2.78 12.01
C VAL A 121 0.28 2.39 11.18
N PRO A 122 0.30 2.55 9.84
CA PRO A 122 1.55 2.66 9.10
C PRO A 122 1.75 4.00 8.39
N SER A 123 3.00 4.31 8.06
CA SER A 123 3.38 5.42 7.17
C SER A 123 4.15 4.93 5.93
N LEU A 124 4.03 5.62 4.80
CA LEU A 124 4.78 5.36 3.57
C LEU A 124 5.32 6.68 3.02
N GLU A 125 6.64 6.79 2.94
CA GLU A 125 7.33 7.94 2.35
C GLU A 125 7.93 7.53 1.01
N ILE A 126 7.75 8.34 -0.04
CA ILE A 126 8.22 8.02 -1.40
C ILE A 126 9.20 9.07 -1.91
N LYS A 127 10.35 8.59 -2.39
CA LYS A 127 11.44 9.35 -2.99
C LYS A 127 11.67 8.96 -4.46
N PRO A 128 12.25 9.85 -5.29
CA PRO A 128 12.50 9.55 -6.69
C PRO A 128 13.57 8.46 -6.86
N PRO A 129 13.50 7.62 -7.91
CA PRO A 129 14.47 6.56 -8.18
C PRO A 129 15.95 6.99 -8.18
N THR A 130 16.24 8.25 -8.53
CA THR A 130 17.60 8.81 -8.52
C THR A 130 18.28 8.72 -7.15
N TYR A 131 17.51 8.73 -6.06
CA TYR A 131 18.04 8.63 -4.70
C TYR A 131 18.78 7.30 -4.46
N LEU A 132 18.44 6.21 -5.16
CA LEU A 132 19.12 4.91 -4.98
C LEU A 132 20.63 5.00 -5.28
N ARG A 133 21.04 5.92 -6.15
CA ARG A 133 22.44 6.08 -6.59
C ARG A 133 23.24 7.01 -5.68
N LEU A 134 22.59 7.75 -4.79
CA LEU A 134 23.23 8.78 -3.97
C LEU A 134 23.20 8.35 -2.50
N VAL A 135 24.37 8.10 -1.92
CA VAL A 135 24.49 7.69 -0.51
C VAL A 135 23.91 8.74 0.42
N SER A 136 24.18 10.03 0.15
CA SER A 136 23.61 11.16 0.88
C SER A 136 22.08 11.17 0.85
N ALA A 137 21.47 10.97 -0.32
CA ALA A 137 20.02 10.98 -0.48
C ALA A 137 19.34 9.78 0.22
N LYS A 138 19.99 8.60 0.25
CA LYS A 138 19.53 7.46 1.05
C LYS A 138 19.62 7.75 2.55
N ALA A 139 20.70 8.38 3.00
CA ALA A 139 20.87 8.77 4.40
C ALA A 139 19.80 9.81 4.82
N GLU A 140 19.48 10.75 3.93
CA GLU A 140 18.41 11.73 4.14
C GLU A 140 17.04 11.05 4.25
N ALA A 141 16.70 10.12 3.34
CA ALA A 141 15.44 9.36 3.40
C ALA A 141 15.30 8.53 4.70
N ASP A 142 16.39 7.96 5.20
CA ASP A 142 16.39 7.29 6.51
C ASP A 142 16.17 8.27 7.67
N SER A 143 16.85 9.43 7.64
CA SER A 143 16.69 10.44 8.67
C SER A 143 15.26 10.98 8.71
N GLN A 144 14.64 11.18 7.55
CA GLN A 144 13.25 11.61 7.44
C GLN A 144 12.31 10.55 8.01
N MET A 145 12.48 9.28 7.64
CA MET A 145 11.69 8.18 8.19
C MET A 145 11.83 8.07 9.72
N ARG A 146 13.03 8.21 10.28
CA ARG A 146 13.24 8.25 11.74
C ARG A 146 12.50 9.41 12.41
N SER A 147 12.53 10.59 11.79
CA SER A 147 11.82 11.77 12.28
C SER A 147 10.31 11.52 12.27
N THR A 148 9.77 10.97 11.18
CA THR A 148 8.36 10.60 11.06
C THR A 148 7.94 9.65 12.17
N PHE A 149 8.73 8.61 12.44
CA PHE A 149 8.46 7.69 13.55
C PHE A 149 8.44 8.39 14.91
N PHE A 150 9.39 9.29 15.15
CA PHE A 150 9.43 10.04 16.40
C PHE A 150 8.17 10.90 16.59
N HIS A 151 7.66 11.51 15.52
CA HIS A 151 6.42 12.30 15.56
C HIS A 151 5.17 11.45 15.75
N LEU A 152 5.09 10.28 15.09
CA LEU A 152 3.91 9.42 15.14
C LEU A 152 3.87 8.51 16.37
N TYR A 153 5.02 8.21 16.99
CA TYR A 153 5.12 7.26 18.10
C TYR A 153 4.16 7.55 19.26
N SER A 154 4.04 8.81 19.68
CA SER A 154 3.18 9.20 20.81
C SER A 154 1.69 9.13 20.49
N LEU A 155 1.34 9.10 19.20
CA LEU A 155 -0.03 9.01 18.70
C LEU A 155 -0.45 7.56 18.44
N CYS A 156 0.51 6.71 18.11
CA CYS A 156 0.28 5.31 17.78
C CYS A 156 -0.12 4.50 19.02
N ARG A 157 -1.23 3.78 18.93
CA ARG A 157 -1.75 2.92 20.02
C ARG A 157 -1.53 1.44 19.78
N THR A 158 -1.14 1.04 18.59
CA THR A 158 -0.79 -0.35 18.28
C THR A 158 0.58 -0.68 18.88
N PRO A 159 0.86 -1.95 19.22
CA PRO A 159 2.14 -2.35 19.85
C PRO A 159 3.35 -2.18 18.92
N ARG A 160 3.13 -2.03 17.61
CA ARG A 160 4.18 -1.73 16.63
C ARG A 160 3.70 -0.66 15.66
N LEU A 161 4.59 0.30 15.41
CA LEU A 161 4.45 1.29 14.35
C LEU A 161 5.28 0.80 13.15
N TYR A 162 4.63 0.69 11.99
CA TYR A 162 5.29 0.38 10.74
C TYR A 162 5.52 1.64 9.92
N GLY A 163 6.61 1.64 9.16
CA GLY A 163 6.81 2.64 8.14
C GLY A 163 7.63 2.12 6.99
N ILE A 164 7.36 2.63 5.81
CA ILE A 164 7.95 2.16 4.57
C ILE A 164 8.61 3.35 3.90
N SER A 165 9.91 3.26 3.63
CA SER A 165 10.61 4.25 2.81
C SER A 165 10.78 3.66 1.41
N ALA A 166 10.04 4.17 0.44
CA ALA A 166 10.12 3.76 -0.95
C ALA A 166 11.02 4.72 -1.74
N ILE A 167 11.92 4.17 -2.56
CA ILE A 167 12.70 4.89 -3.56
C ILE A 167 12.39 4.25 -4.92
N GLY A 168 11.52 4.90 -5.68
CA GLY A 168 10.99 4.33 -6.91
C GLY A 168 10.19 3.05 -6.65
N LYS A 169 10.65 1.91 -7.18
CA LYS A 169 10.05 0.57 -6.97
C LYS A 169 10.64 -0.16 -5.76
N ARG A 170 11.80 0.28 -5.30
CA ARG A 170 12.50 -0.36 -4.17
C ARG A 170 12.07 0.28 -2.87
N TYR A 171 12.07 -0.48 -1.80
CA TYR A 171 11.63 0.04 -0.52
C TYR A 171 12.37 -0.62 0.65
N SER A 172 12.25 0.01 1.80
CA SER A 172 12.69 -0.52 3.07
C SER A 172 11.57 -0.48 4.09
N ILE A 173 11.57 -1.43 5.01
CA ILE A 173 10.62 -1.53 6.11
C ILE A 173 11.29 -1.11 7.40
N TYR A 174 10.64 -0.19 8.11
CA TYR A 174 10.96 0.28 9.43
C TYR A 174 9.90 -0.26 10.39
N VAL A 175 10.36 -0.71 11.55
CA VAL A 175 9.50 -1.23 12.62
C VAL A 175 9.97 -0.63 13.92
N MET A 176 9.05 -0.05 14.66
CA MET A 176 9.27 0.44 16.02
C MET A 176 8.31 -0.26 16.95
N ASP A 177 8.84 -0.87 18.00
CA ASP A 177 8.06 -1.41 19.11
C ASP A 177 7.64 -0.22 19.99
N THR A 178 6.33 0.04 20.05
CA THR A 178 5.80 1.20 20.78
C THR A 178 5.73 0.95 22.29
N ALA A 179 5.76 -0.33 22.71
CA ALA A 179 5.78 -0.72 24.12
C ALA A 179 7.17 -0.56 24.75
N ARG A 180 8.23 -0.50 23.94
CA ARG A 180 9.60 -0.25 24.39
C ARG A 180 9.90 1.24 24.39
N ASP A 181 10.80 1.65 25.28
CA ASP A 181 11.37 3.01 25.26
C ASP A 181 11.90 3.30 23.85
N TRP A 182 11.39 4.36 23.21
CA TRP A 182 11.78 4.82 21.87
C TRP A 182 13.31 5.03 21.75
N ARG A 183 14.00 5.24 22.89
CA ARG A 183 15.46 5.31 22.97
C ARG A 183 16.14 3.98 22.60
N CYS A 184 15.41 2.86 22.57
CA CYS A 184 15.82 1.60 21.97
C CYS A 184 15.83 1.70 20.43
N ARG A 185 16.78 2.53 19.96
CA ARG A 185 17.32 2.72 18.61
C ARG A 185 16.53 2.03 17.48
N VAL A 186 15.95 2.85 16.59
CA VAL A 186 15.85 2.48 15.17
C VAL A 186 17.26 2.02 14.74
N ARG A 187 17.42 0.74 14.44
CA ARG A 187 18.74 0.15 14.14
C ARG A 187 19.44 0.96 13.04
N ALA A 188 20.76 1.12 13.16
CA ALA A 188 21.59 1.81 12.17
C ALA A 188 21.39 1.20 10.76
N LEU A 189 21.45 2.03 9.73
CA LEU A 189 21.27 1.66 8.32
C LEU A 189 22.25 0.55 7.92
N PRO A 190 21.80 -0.68 7.59
CA PRO A 190 22.60 -1.54 6.73
C PRO A 190 22.66 -0.92 5.33
N GLU A 191 23.79 -1.05 4.64
CA GLU A 191 24.00 -0.48 3.30
C GLU A 191 22.99 -1.01 2.26
N SER A 192 22.44 -2.20 2.52
CA SER A 192 21.46 -2.93 1.70
C SER A 192 19.99 -2.64 2.05
N ARG A 193 19.66 -1.49 2.66
CA ARG A 193 18.33 -1.26 3.25
C ARG A 193 17.16 -1.16 2.25
N TRP A 194 17.41 -0.78 0.99
CA TRP A 194 16.43 -0.73 -0.12
C TRP A 194 16.68 -1.85 -1.14
N ASP A 195 16.83 -3.08 -0.66
CA ASP A 195 17.04 -4.28 -1.48
C ASP A 195 15.72 -4.92 -1.96
N LEU A 196 14.62 -4.69 -1.24
CA LEU A 196 13.30 -5.16 -1.63
C LEU A 196 12.78 -4.31 -2.79
N ASP A 197 12.28 -4.98 -3.82
CA ASP A 197 11.61 -4.37 -4.96
C ASP A 197 10.16 -4.87 -5.00
N ILE A 198 9.20 -3.95 -4.88
CA ILE A 198 7.77 -4.29 -4.81
C ILE A 198 7.26 -4.98 -6.09
N THR A 199 8.02 -4.89 -7.19
CA THR A 199 7.70 -5.58 -8.45
C THR A 199 8.28 -6.98 -8.56
N THR A 200 9.00 -7.44 -7.54
CA THR A 200 9.41 -8.84 -7.42
C THR A 200 8.43 -9.58 -6.52
N GLU A 201 8.24 -10.87 -6.74
CA GLU A 201 7.40 -11.73 -5.89
C GLU A 201 7.79 -11.59 -4.41
N LYS A 202 9.07 -11.78 -4.10
CA LYS A 202 9.63 -11.64 -2.74
C LYS A 202 9.33 -10.26 -2.12
N GLY A 203 9.50 -9.18 -2.88
CA GLY A 203 9.20 -7.84 -2.39
C GLY A 203 7.70 -7.66 -2.17
N TYR A 204 6.87 -8.03 -3.14
CA TYR A 204 5.42 -7.94 -3.00
C TYR A 204 4.91 -8.72 -1.77
N GLU A 205 5.30 -9.99 -1.60
CA GLU A 205 4.94 -10.80 -0.45
C GLU A 205 5.36 -10.14 0.86
N ARG A 206 6.58 -9.59 0.90
CA ARG A 206 7.09 -8.93 2.10
C ARG A 206 6.35 -7.64 2.42
N PHE A 207 5.93 -6.88 1.40
CA PHE A 207 5.09 -5.70 1.55
C PHE A 207 3.71 -6.10 2.10
N MET A 208 3.08 -7.12 1.53
CA MET A 208 1.76 -7.60 1.97
C MET A 208 1.78 -8.22 3.36
N ALA A 209 2.89 -8.84 3.77
CA ALA A 209 3.07 -9.32 5.13
C ALA A 209 3.00 -8.17 6.16
N VAL A 210 3.54 -6.99 5.83
CA VAL A 210 3.41 -5.79 6.69
C VAL A 210 1.97 -5.33 6.76
N VAL A 211 1.27 -5.26 5.62
CA VAL A 211 -0.15 -4.87 5.56
C VAL A 211 -1.01 -5.82 6.39
N ALA A 212 -0.81 -7.14 6.25
CA ALA A 212 -1.55 -8.14 6.99
C ALA A 212 -1.35 -8.01 8.51
N ASP A 213 -0.11 -7.77 8.94
CA ASP A 213 0.24 -7.58 10.34
C ASP A 213 -0.34 -6.28 10.92
N VAL A 214 -0.32 -5.18 10.15
CA VAL A 214 -1.00 -3.92 10.48
C VAL A 214 -2.49 -4.15 10.71
N LYS A 215 -3.18 -4.81 9.76
CA LYS A 215 -4.61 -5.12 9.89
C LYS A 215 -4.90 -5.97 11.11
N GLN A 216 -4.02 -6.93 11.41
CA GLN A 216 -4.17 -7.79 12.57
C GLN A 216 -4.08 -6.99 13.87
N MET A 217 -3.07 -6.12 14.01
CA MET A 217 -2.92 -5.26 15.18
C MET A 217 -4.11 -4.32 15.38
N VAL A 218 -4.68 -3.79 14.30
CA VAL A 218 -5.87 -2.94 14.35
C VAL A 218 -7.08 -3.74 14.84
N ARG A 219 -7.32 -4.93 14.29
CA ARG A 219 -8.42 -5.80 14.76
C ARG A 219 -8.30 -6.11 16.25
N GLU A 220 -7.12 -6.53 16.70
CA GLU A 220 -6.85 -6.82 18.12
C GLU A 220 -7.04 -5.57 19.01
N PHE A 221 -6.69 -4.39 18.51
CA PHE A 221 -6.90 -3.13 19.21
C PHE A 221 -8.39 -2.76 19.35
N HIS A 222 -9.20 -2.96 18.31
CA HIS A 222 -10.64 -2.67 18.35
C HIS A 222 -11.44 -3.68 19.16
N ASP A 223 -11.01 -4.94 19.18
CA ASP A 223 -11.65 -5.97 20.00
C ASP A 223 -11.34 -5.82 21.49
N PHE A 224 -10.36 -4.97 21.86
CA PHE A 224 -10.06 -4.67 23.25
C PHE A 224 -11.11 -3.69 23.82
N PRO A 225 -11.91 -4.08 24.83
CA PRO A 225 -12.83 -3.17 25.47
C PRO A 225 -12.01 -2.04 26.09
N SER A 226 -12.20 -0.81 25.59
CA SER A 226 -11.50 0.37 26.10
C SER A 226 -11.64 0.42 27.63
N PRO A 227 -10.54 0.25 28.41
CA PRO A 227 -10.62 0.21 29.85
C PRO A 227 -11.02 1.60 30.33
N GLY A 228 -12.32 1.77 30.63
CA GLY A 228 -12.83 2.98 31.25
C GLY A 228 -13.40 4.05 30.32
N ARG A 229 -13.86 3.73 29.09
CA ARG A 229 -14.87 4.60 28.45
C ARG A 229 -16.18 4.45 29.24
N LYS A 230 -16.25 5.08 30.42
CA LYS A 230 -17.52 5.37 31.07
C LYS A 230 -18.32 6.08 30.00
N VAL A 231 -19.36 5.43 29.51
CA VAL A 231 -20.38 6.06 28.67
C VAL A 231 -21.00 7.13 29.56
N GLY A 232 -20.36 8.29 29.58
CA GLY A 232 -20.91 9.49 30.18
C GLY A 232 -22.17 9.75 29.40
N GLN A 233 -23.31 9.64 30.08
CA GLN A 233 -24.61 10.04 29.59
C GLN A 233 -24.46 11.33 28.78
N THR A 234 -24.76 11.24 27.49
CA THR A 234 -24.91 12.40 26.62
C THR A 234 -25.94 13.29 27.29
N LYS A 235 -25.50 14.41 27.87
CA LYS A 235 -26.39 15.52 28.20
C LYS A 235 -27.08 15.89 26.89
N LYS A 236 -28.41 15.83 26.88
CA LYS A 236 -29.25 16.42 25.83
C LYS A 236 -28.84 17.89 25.68
N SER A 237 -28.05 18.18 24.65
CA SER A 237 -27.95 19.52 24.10
C SER A 237 -29.08 19.63 23.09
N SER A 238 -30.23 20.14 23.53
CA SER A 238 -31.16 20.79 22.60
C SER A 238 -30.48 22.05 22.08
N ASP A 239 -30.87 22.43 20.86
CA ASP A 239 -30.54 23.70 20.19
C ASP A 239 -29.24 23.71 19.39
N ILE A 240 -29.25 23.01 18.25
CA ILE A 240 -28.53 23.45 17.06
C ILE A 240 -29.50 23.38 15.86
N ASP A 241 -29.54 24.52 15.18
CA ASP A 241 -30.33 24.89 14.01
C ASP A 241 -30.33 23.82 12.92
N LYS A 242 -31.53 23.55 12.39
CA LYS A 242 -31.75 22.72 11.21
C LYS A 242 -32.02 23.65 10.05
N ASP A 243 -31.01 23.98 9.27
CA ASP A 243 -31.18 24.39 7.88
C ASP A 243 -29.92 24.06 7.07
N ASN A 244 -30.16 23.44 5.91
CA ASN A 244 -29.23 23.18 4.79
C ASN A 244 -28.02 22.26 5.03
N VAL A 245 -28.14 21.00 4.61
CA VAL A 245 -27.24 20.44 3.58
C VAL A 245 -28.01 19.47 2.68
N ASP A 246 -27.90 19.75 1.40
CA ASP A 246 -28.51 19.06 0.27
C ASP A 246 -27.78 17.75 -0.08
N VAL A 247 -28.51 16.86 -0.74
CA VAL A 247 -28.17 15.44 -0.96
C VAL A 247 -27.08 15.27 -2.03
N ALA A 248 -26.07 14.44 -1.77
CA ALA A 248 -25.34 13.75 -2.83
C ALA A 248 -25.07 12.30 -2.43
N ASN A 249 -25.90 11.41 -2.97
CA ASN A 249 -25.67 9.97 -3.03
C ASN A 249 -24.38 9.68 -3.81
N VAL A 250 -23.46 8.93 -3.22
CA VAL A 250 -22.43 8.21 -3.97
C VAL A 250 -22.50 6.74 -3.58
N ALA A 251 -23.24 5.97 -4.38
CA ALA A 251 -23.15 4.51 -4.35
C ALA A 251 -21.91 4.09 -5.15
N TYR A 252 -20.82 3.75 -4.46
CA TYR A 252 -19.71 3.01 -5.06
C TYR A 252 -19.85 1.52 -4.71
N LEU A 253 -20.44 0.77 -5.64
CA LEU A 253 -20.27 -0.68 -5.71
C LEU A 253 -19.13 -0.97 -6.69
N HIS A 254 -17.94 -1.28 -6.18
CA HIS A 254 -16.92 -1.96 -6.96
C HIS A 254 -16.55 -3.27 -6.28
N GLN A 255 -17.20 -4.35 -6.71
CA GLN A 255 -16.58 -5.66 -6.71
C GLN A 255 -15.43 -5.62 -7.72
N VAL A 256 -14.20 -5.43 -7.24
CA VAL A 256 -13.01 -5.59 -8.08
C VAL A 256 -12.64 -7.06 -8.04
N SER A 257 -13.12 -7.84 -9.01
CA SER A 257 -12.58 -9.18 -9.25
C SER A 257 -11.12 -9.04 -9.69
N PRO A 258 -10.19 -9.87 -9.18
CA PRO A 258 -8.81 -9.85 -9.68
C PRO A 258 -8.81 -10.18 -11.18
N VAL A 259 -8.20 -9.30 -11.98
CA VAL A 259 -7.90 -9.60 -13.38
C VAL A 259 -6.61 -10.41 -13.38
N ILE A 260 -6.70 -11.69 -13.73
CA ILE A 260 -5.53 -12.54 -13.93
C ILE A 260 -5.17 -12.44 -15.41
N ALA A 261 -4.13 -11.68 -15.74
CA ALA A 261 -3.52 -11.78 -17.05
C ALA A 261 -2.52 -12.94 -17.04
N ILE A 262 -2.76 -13.94 -17.88
CA ILE A 262 -2.00 -15.17 -18.11
C ILE A 262 -1.18 -15.01 -19.38
N PHE A 263 0.15 -15.10 -19.32
CA PHE A 263 0.96 -15.15 -20.56
C PHE A 263 1.23 -16.59 -20.96
N LEU A 264 0.89 -16.98 -22.19
CA LEU A 264 1.20 -18.31 -22.74
C LEU A 264 2.38 -18.16 -23.72
N GLY A 265 3.48 -18.85 -23.46
CA GLY A 265 4.64 -18.89 -24.35
C GLY A 265 5.22 -20.32 -24.43
N PRO A 266 5.71 -20.77 -25.61
CA PRO A 266 6.41 -22.05 -25.72
C PRO A 266 7.74 -22.02 -24.95
N ARG A 267 8.24 -23.21 -24.57
CA ARG A 267 9.56 -23.38 -23.93
C ARG A 267 10.70 -22.89 -24.83
#